data_AF-A0AAW1SS47-F1
#
_entry.id   AF-A0AAW1SS47-F1
#
_cell.length_a   1.000
_cell.length_b   1.000
_cell.length_c   1.000
_cell.angle_alpha   90.00
_cell.angle_beta   90.00
_cell.angle_gamma   90.00
#
_symmetry.space_group_name_H-M   'P 1'
#
loop_
_entity.id
_entity.type
_entity.pdbx_description
1 polymer ?
#
loop_
_entity_poly.entity_id
_entity_poly.type
_entity_poly.pdbx_seq_one_letter_code
_entity_poly.pdbx_strand_id
1 'polypeptide(L)'
;MYGNAHNNSEGLICQHGPQECSLNKIINCAIDLNPGQNQWFPYLECVESNISKGVAAGKSCAEKLGISFAPIQECVNGPHGDELVVSAAKKTAALIPAHQYVPWVLVNGIPMGSSADSLPAIVCAAYTGKRPDICFKEPAATASKEKMS
;
A
#
# COMPACT_ATOMS: atom_id res chain seq x y z
N MET A 1 4.56 -2.96 -3.99
CA MET A 1 4.03 -1.68 -4.49
C MET A 1 4.56 -1.38 -5.88
N TYR A 2 3.78 -0.64 -6.68
CA TYR A 2 4.16 -0.21 -8.03
C TYR A 2 3.44 1.09 -8.41
N GLY A 3 2.10 1.10 -8.29
CA GLY A 3 1.28 2.29 -8.53
C GLY A 3 1.35 2.74 -9.98
N ASN A 4 1.73 3.99 -10.19
CA ASN A 4 1.88 4.60 -11.52
C ASN A 4 3.33 4.58 -12.03
N ALA A 5 4.20 3.77 -11.41
CA ALA A 5 5.53 3.56 -11.94
C ALA A 5 5.47 2.93 -13.35
N HIS A 6 6.50 3.15 -14.14
CA HIS A 6 6.68 2.53 -15.45
C HIS A 6 8.18 2.32 -15.72
N ASN A 7 8.52 1.37 -16.58
CA ASN A 7 9.91 1.18 -16.99
C ASN A 7 10.18 1.96 -18.29
N ASN A 8 11.38 2.53 -18.40
CA ASN A 8 11.95 3.03 -19.66
C ASN A 8 13.32 2.38 -19.93
N SER A 9 14.07 2.89 -20.92
CA SER A 9 15.41 2.40 -21.25
C SER A 9 16.46 2.59 -20.15
N GLU A 10 16.19 3.44 -19.17
CA GLU A 10 17.11 3.81 -18.08
C GLU A 10 16.73 3.14 -16.74
N GLY A 11 15.54 2.51 -16.66
CA GLY A 11 15.09 1.77 -15.49
C GLY A 11 13.66 2.10 -15.08
N LEU A 12 13.36 1.91 -13.79
CA LEU A 12 12.07 2.20 -13.18
C LEU A 12 11.92 3.72 -12.95
N ILE A 13 10.85 4.29 -13.48
CA ILE A 13 10.45 5.69 -13.30
C ILE A 13 9.20 5.75 -12.44
N CYS A 14 9.23 6.58 -11.40
CA CYS A 14 8.12 6.82 -10.49
C CYS A 14 7.69 8.29 -10.53
N GLN A 15 6.40 8.57 -10.28
CA GLN A 15 5.81 9.90 -10.45
C GLN A 15 6.39 10.95 -9.50
N HIS A 16 6.84 10.53 -8.32
CA HIS A 16 7.44 11.37 -7.29
C HIS A 16 8.96 11.19 -7.21
N GLY A 17 9.58 10.73 -8.30
CA GLY A 17 11.03 10.63 -8.44
C GLY A 17 11.66 9.38 -7.80
N PRO A 18 13.01 9.33 -7.74
CA PRO A 18 13.75 8.12 -7.35
C PRO A 18 13.50 7.64 -5.92
N GLN A 19 13.09 8.54 -5.01
CA GLN A 19 12.77 8.18 -3.63
C GLN A 19 11.53 7.30 -3.56
N GLU A 20 10.48 7.58 -4.34
CA GLU A 20 9.30 6.72 -4.43
C GLU A 20 9.68 5.32 -4.94
N CYS A 21 10.51 5.25 -5.99
CA CYS A 21 10.99 3.97 -6.50
C CYS A 21 11.76 3.17 -5.45
N SER A 22 12.61 3.84 -4.67
CA SER A 22 13.37 3.21 -3.60
C SER A 22 12.47 2.70 -2.48
N LEU A 23 11.48 3.50 -2.07
CA LEU A 23 10.51 3.11 -1.04
C LEU A 23 9.59 1.98 -1.51
N ASN A 24 9.15 1.99 -2.77
CA ASN A 24 8.42 0.89 -3.37
C ASN A 24 9.22 -0.42 -3.28
N LYS A 25 10.53 -0.39 -3.56
CA LYS A 25 11.42 -1.56 -3.45
C LYS A 25 11.58 -2.01 -2.00
N ILE A 26 11.83 -1.09 -1.06
CA ILE A 26 11.92 -1.36 0.39
C ILE A 26 10.65 -2.07 0.90
N ILE A 27 9.48 -1.54 0.54
CA ILE A 27 8.20 -2.09 0.99
C ILE A 27 7.95 -3.47 0.36
N ASN A 28 8.26 -3.66 -0.92
CA ASN A 28 8.17 -4.98 -1.56
C ASN A 28 9.04 -6.02 -0.84
N CYS A 29 10.30 -5.68 -0.54
CA CYS A 29 11.21 -6.54 0.21
C CYS A 29 10.70 -6.84 1.63
N ALA A 30 10.15 -5.83 2.33
CA ALA A 30 9.60 -6.04 3.67
C ALA A 30 8.39 -6.98 3.67
N ILE A 31 7.49 -6.87 2.68
CA ILE A 31 6.33 -7.76 2.52
C ILE A 31 6.79 -9.19 2.21
N ASP A 32 7.76 -9.36 1.32
CA ASP A 32 8.26 -10.67 0.91
C ASP A 32 8.96 -11.42 2.06
N LEU A 33 9.81 -10.71 2.81
CA LEU A 33 10.60 -11.30 3.91
C LEU A 33 9.79 -11.50 5.21
N ASN A 34 8.65 -10.82 5.36
CA ASN A 34 7.82 -10.88 6.56
C ASN A 34 6.37 -11.23 6.18
N PRO A 35 6.06 -12.47 5.77
CA PRO A 35 4.79 -12.81 5.13
C PRO A 35 3.56 -12.66 6.04
N GLY A 36 3.74 -12.58 7.37
CA GLY A 36 2.65 -12.30 8.30
C GLY A 36 2.14 -10.87 8.14
N GLN A 37 0.85 -10.68 7.84
CA GLN A 37 0.25 -9.35 7.71
C GLN A 37 0.48 -8.47 8.95
N ASN A 38 0.44 -9.07 10.13
CA ASN A 38 0.73 -8.41 11.40
C ASN A 38 2.19 -7.95 11.55
N GLN A 39 3.10 -8.37 10.67
CA GLN A 39 4.51 -7.96 10.66
C GLN A 39 4.76 -6.87 9.61
N TRP A 40 4.37 -7.12 8.35
CA TRP A 40 4.67 -6.18 7.26
C TRP A 40 3.73 -4.97 7.21
N PHE A 41 2.48 -5.10 7.64
CA PHE A 41 1.50 -4.01 7.52
C PHE A 41 1.80 -2.85 8.48
N PRO A 42 2.14 -3.06 9.77
CA PRO A 42 2.58 -1.97 10.64
C PRO A 42 3.86 -1.28 10.14
N TYR A 43 4.75 -2.04 9.51
CA TYR A 43 5.96 -1.50 8.89
C TYR A 43 5.62 -0.58 7.71
N LEU A 44 4.76 -1.05 6.80
CA LEU A 44 4.23 -0.25 5.70
C LEU A 44 3.60 1.06 6.21
N GLU A 45 2.68 0.98 7.17
CA GLU A 45 2.00 2.14 7.75
C GLU A 45 3.00 3.16 8.33
N CYS A 46 4.02 2.67 9.05
CA CYS A 46 5.06 3.52 9.58
C CYS A 46 5.85 4.24 8.47
N VAL A 47 6.25 3.51 7.42
CA VAL A 47 7.02 4.07 6.31
C VAL A 47 6.21 5.13 5.56
N GLU A 48 4.96 4.83 5.21
CA GLU A 48 4.04 5.77 4.54
C GLU A 48 3.81 7.03 5.37
N SER A 49 3.63 6.89 6.69
CA SER A 49 3.47 8.03 7.62
C SER A 49 4.75 8.86 7.78
N ASN A 50 5.90 8.37 7.32
CA ASN A 50 7.21 9.01 7.42
C ASN A 50 7.86 9.23 6.05
N ILE A 51 7.07 9.29 4.97
CA ILE A 51 7.58 9.37 3.59
C ILE A 51 8.51 10.57 3.35
N SER A 52 8.36 11.65 4.12
CA SER A 52 9.24 12.83 4.08
C SER A 52 10.69 12.54 4.50
N LYS A 53 10.94 11.43 5.22
CA LYS A 53 12.30 10.96 5.55
C LYS A 53 12.93 10.17 4.40
N GLY A 54 12.22 9.95 3.29
CA GLY A 54 12.68 9.14 2.16
C GLY A 54 13.10 7.74 2.62
N VAL A 55 14.20 7.23 2.05
CA VAL A 55 14.73 5.89 2.37
C VAL A 55 15.08 5.68 3.86
N ALA A 56 15.34 6.75 4.62
CA ALA A 56 15.58 6.63 6.06
C ALA A 56 14.34 6.22 6.86
N ALA A 57 13.13 6.39 6.30
CA ALA A 57 11.90 5.86 6.86
C ALA A 57 11.97 4.33 7.00
N GLY A 58 12.53 3.65 6.00
CA GLY A 58 12.63 2.19 5.99
C GLY A 58 13.41 1.64 7.19
N LYS A 59 14.59 2.20 7.48
CA LYS A 59 15.41 1.78 8.62
C LYS A 59 14.78 2.16 9.96
N SER A 60 14.36 3.42 10.11
CA SER A 60 13.81 3.91 11.39
C SER A 60 12.50 3.21 11.78
N CYS A 61 11.65 2.86 10.81
CA CYS A 61 10.44 2.08 11.07
C CYS A 61 10.73 0.63 11.43
N ALA A 62 11.76 0.02 10.84
CA ALA A 62 12.18 -1.33 11.20
C ALA A 62 12.68 -1.36 12.65
N GLU A 63 13.53 -0.40 13.03
CA GLU A 63 14.01 -0.23 14.42
C GLU A 63 12.86 -0.02 15.41
N LYS A 64 11.92 0.88 15.09
CA LYS A 64 10.74 1.16 15.93
C LYS A 64 9.89 -0.09 16.20
N LEU A 65 9.80 -0.98 15.22
CA LEU A 65 8.94 -2.17 15.27
C LEU A 65 9.69 -3.46 15.63
N GLY A 66 11.00 -3.38 15.91
CA GLY A 66 11.82 -4.56 16.21
C GLY A 66 12.03 -5.50 15.02
N ILE A 67 11.93 -4.98 13.79
CA ILE A 67 12.18 -5.73 12.54
C ILE A 67 13.66 -5.60 12.19
N SER A 68 14.31 -6.72 11.83
CA SER A 68 15.68 -6.67 11.32
C SER A 68 15.72 -6.03 9.95
N PHE A 69 16.36 -4.86 9.85
CA PHE A 69 16.46 -4.12 8.58
C PHE A 69 17.53 -4.68 7.63
N ALA A 70 18.54 -5.39 8.15
CA ALA A 70 19.65 -5.88 7.32
C ALA A 70 19.19 -6.79 6.16
N PRO A 71 18.30 -7.78 6.37
CA PRO A 71 17.75 -8.60 5.27
C PRO A 71 16.95 -7.78 4.25
N ILE A 72 16.20 -6.77 4.72
CA ILE A 72 15.46 -5.86 3.82
C ILE A 72 16.44 -5.07 2.96
N GLN A 73 17.50 -4.54 3.55
CA GLN A 73 18.53 -3.79 2.83
C GLN A 73 19.28 -4.67 1.82
N GLU A 74 19.57 -5.92 2.17
CA GLU A 74 20.17 -6.90 1.25
C GLU A 74 19.26 -7.19 0.06
N CYS A 75 17.96 -7.42 0.29
CA CYS A 75 16.98 -7.59 -0.77
C CYS A 75 16.90 -6.36 -1.69
N VAL A 76 16.91 -5.15 -1.11
CA VAL A 76 16.86 -3.88 -1.87
C VAL A 76 18.09 -3.71 -2.75
N ASN A 77 19.26 -4.16 -2.29
CA ASN A 77 20.52 -4.03 -3.03
C ASN A 77 20.77 -5.18 -4.01
N GLY A 78 20.02 -6.29 -3.88
CA GLY A 78 20.14 -7.47 -4.70
C GLY A 78 19.15 -7.54 -5.86
N PRO A 79 19.30 -8.55 -6.74
CA PRO A 79 18.38 -8.79 -7.86
C PRO A 79 16.97 -9.15 -7.39
N HIS A 80 16.84 -9.74 -6.20
CA HIS A 80 15.54 -10.13 -5.62
C HIS A 80 14.58 -8.93 -5.51
N GLY A 81 15.05 -7.78 -5.04
CA GLY A 81 14.20 -6.60 -4.98
C GLY A 81 13.74 -6.11 -6.36
N ASP A 82 14.56 -6.26 -7.41
CA ASP A 82 14.18 -5.88 -8.77
C ASP A 82 13.12 -6.84 -9.34
N GLU A 83 13.29 -8.14 -9.07
CA GLU A 83 12.30 -9.17 -9.42
C GLU A 83 10.95 -8.90 -8.73
N LEU A 84 10.96 -8.48 -7.47
CA LEU A 84 9.74 -8.11 -6.74
C LEU A 84 9.05 -6.89 -7.35
N VAL A 85 9.80 -5.87 -7.78
CA VAL A 85 9.24 -4.72 -8.50
C VAL A 85 8.64 -5.14 -9.84
N VAL A 86 9.32 -5.99 -10.61
CA VAL A 86 8.79 -6.55 -11.87
C VAL A 86 7.52 -7.37 -11.63
N SER A 87 7.49 -8.16 -10.55
CA SER A 87 6.30 -8.93 -10.16
C SER A 87 5.13 -8.01 -9.82
N ALA A 88 5.39 -6.92 -9.08
CA ALA A 88 4.39 -5.91 -8.77
C ALA A 88 3.87 -5.22 -10.05
N ALA A 89 4.77 -4.88 -11.00
CA ALA A 89 4.41 -4.31 -12.29
C ALA A 89 3.47 -5.23 -13.09
N LYS A 90 3.79 -6.52 -13.17
CA LYS A 90 2.95 -7.52 -13.86
C LYS A 90 1.57 -7.64 -13.21
N LYS A 91 1.50 -7.65 -11.88
CA LYS A 91 0.21 -7.68 -11.14
C LYS A 91 -0.63 -6.43 -11.41
N THR A 92 0.00 -5.24 -11.43
CA THR A 92 -0.69 -3.98 -11.75
C THR A 92 -1.16 -3.94 -13.20
N ALA A 93 -0.34 -4.39 -14.16
CA ALA A 93 -0.71 -4.44 -15.58
C ALA A 93 -1.83 -5.46 -15.87
N ALA A 94 -1.99 -6.49 -15.04
CA ALA A 94 -3.03 -7.51 -15.17
C ALA A 94 -4.40 -7.09 -14.59
N LEU A 95 -4.52 -5.88 -14.01
CA LEU A 95 -5.79 -5.39 -13.47
C LEU A 95 -6.84 -5.23 -14.59
N ILE A 96 -8.06 -5.69 -14.31
CA ILE A 96 -9.22 -5.54 -15.21
C ILE A 96 -10.37 -4.89 -14.43
N PRO A 97 -10.83 -3.69 -14.83
CA PRO A 97 -10.19 -2.80 -15.81
C PRO A 97 -8.82 -2.33 -15.34
N ALA A 98 -8.00 -1.84 -16.27
CA ALA A 98 -6.75 -1.18 -15.93
C ALA A 98 -7.01 -0.03 -14.95
N HIS A 99 -6.12 0.16 -13.96
CA HIS A 99 -6.29 1.24 -12.98
C HIS A 99 -6.17 2.61 -13.66
N GLN A 100 -7.03 3.55 -13.26
CA GLN A 100 -7.07 4.89 -13.84
C GLN A 100 -6.42 5.96 -12.94
N TYR A 101 -6.19 5.61 -11.68
CA TYR A 101 -5.60 6.45 -10.64
C TYR A 101 -5.05 5.56 -9.52
N VAL A 102 -4.35 6.16 -8.57
CA VAL A 102 -3.94 5.53 -7.32
C VAL A 102 -4.46 6.36 -6.13
N PRO A 103 -4.83 5.74 -5.00
CA PRO A 103 -4.90 4.29 -4.77
C PRO A 103 -6.02 3.61 -5.59
N TRP A 104 -5.77 2.38 -6.06
CA TRP A 104 -6.73 1.55 -6.79
C TRP A 104 -7.12 0.35 -5.93
N VAL A 105 -8.32 0.40 -5.33
CA VAL A 105 -8.78 -0.61 -4.36
C VAL A 105 -9.78 -1.55 -5.01
N LEU A 106 -9.51 -2.85 -4.88
CA LEU A 106 -10.40 -3.92 -5.30
C LEU A 106 -10.98 -4.64 -4.07
N VAL A 107 -12.30 -4.83 -4.04
CA VAL A 107 -12.95 -5.74 -3.09
C VAL A 107 -13.52 -6.91 -3.88
N ASN A 108 -13.03 -8.13 -3.60
CA ASN A 108 -13.35 -9.34 -4.37
C ASN A 108 -13.21 -9.16 -5.89
N GLY A 109 -12.16 -8.44 -6.32
CA GLY A 109 -11.87 -8.18 -7.73
C GLY A 109 -12.65 -7.01 -8.35
N ILE A 110 -13.57 -6.39 -7.62
CA ILE A 110 -14.38 -5.27 -8.12
C ILE A 110 -13.76 -3.94 -7.68
N PRO A 111 -13.45 -3.01 -8.60
CA PRO A 111 -12.98 -1.67 -8.26
C PRO A 111 -14.03 -0.88 -7.49
N MET A 112 -13.64 -0.26 -6.38
CA MET A 112 -14.59 0.51 -5.55
C MET A 112 -14.84 1.95 -6.03
N GLY A 113 -14.06 2.46 -6.98
CA GLY A 113 -14.07 3.89 -7.28
C GLY A 113 -13.25 4.71 -6.27
N SER A 114 -13.44 6.03 -6.27
CA SER A 114 -12.69 6.98 -5.43
C SER A 114 -13.21 7.14 -4.00
N SER A 115 -14.20 6.35 -3.57
CA SER A 115 -14.86 6.50 -2.26
C SER A 115 -14.17 5.67 -1.17
N ALA A 116 -13.07 6.19 -0.61
CA ALA A 116 -12.38 5.55 0.51
C ALA A 116 -13.26 5.39 1.76
N ASP A 117 -14.12 6.38 2.04
CA ASP A 117 -15.04 6.38 3.18
C ASP A 117 -16.07 5.24 3.13
N SER A 118 -16.32 4.70 1.93
CA SER A 118 -17.24 3.58 1.74
C SER A 118 -16.60 2.21 2.00
N LEU A 119 -15.27 2.12 2.21
CA LEU A 119 -14.59 0.83 2.35
C LEU A 119 -15.17 -0.06 3.46
N PRO A 120 -15.40 0.42 4.70
CA PRO A 120 -15.98 -0.43 5.76
C PRO A 120 -17.36 -0.96 5.37
N ALA A 121 -18.21 -0.10 4.78
CA ALA A 121 -19.55 -0.48 4.34
C ALA A 121 -19.51 -1.51 3.20
N ILE A 122 -18.62 -1.31 2.22
CA ILE A 122 -18.42 -2.22 1.09
C ILE A 122 -17.92 -3.59 1.58
N VAL A 123 -16.95 -3.61 2.51
CA VAL A 123 -16.46 -4.86 3.11
C VAL A 123 -17.58 -5.58 3.86
N CYS A 124 -18.36 -4.86 4.66
CA CYS A 124 -19.52 -5.43 5.37
C CYS A 124 -20.58 -6.00 4.42
N ALA A 125 -20.84 -5.34 3.29
CA ALA A 125 -21.77 -5.81 2.27
C ALA A 125 -21.23 -7.03 1.50
N ALA A 126 -19.93 -7.07 1.23
CA ALA A 126 -19.26 -8.15 0.50
C ALA A 126 -19.02 -9.40 1.35
N TYR A 127 -19.05 -9.30 2.68
CA TYR A 127 -18.79 -10.42 3.58
C TYR A 127 -19.96 -11.41 3.63
N THR A 128 -19.70 -12.65 3.21
CA THR A 128 -20.70 -13.73 3.15
C THR A 128 -20.85 -14.51 4.46
N GLY A 129 -19.97 -14.29 5.44
CA GLY A 129 -20.02 -14.92 6.75
C GLY A 129 -20.89 -14.17 7.76
N LYS A 130 -20.77 -14.54 9.04
CA LYS A 130 -21.42 -13.82 10.15
C LYS A 130 -20.77 -12.44 10.30
N ARG A 131 -21.46 -11.40 9.80
CA ARG A 131 -20.97 -10.01 9.88
C ARG A 131 -20.71 -9.59 11.33
N PRO A 132 -19.58 -8.94 11.63
CA PRO A 132 -19.33 -8.37 12.95
C PRO A 132 -20.30 -7.24 13.28
N ASP A 133 -20.52 -6.95 14.57
CA ASP A 133 -21.49 -5.95 15.04
C ASP A 133 -21.30 -4.55 14.43
N ILE A 134 -20.05 -4.18 14.12
CA ILE A 134 -19.71 -2.90 13.47
C ILE A 134 -20.42 -2.73 12.11
N CYS A 135 -20.76 -3.82 11.42
CA CYS A 135 -21.48 -3.78 10.14
C CYS A 135 -22.95 -3.39 10.24
N PHE A 136 -23.49 -3.28 11.46
CA PHE A 136 -24.87 -2.88 11.73
C PHE A 136 -24.96 -1.52 12.42
N LYS A 137 -23.83 -0.89 12.72
CA LYS A 137 -23.84 0.47 13.24
C LYS A 137 -24.04 1.44 12.08
N GLU A 138 -25.01 2.34 12.22
CA GLU A 138 -25.15 3.50 11.35
C GLU A 138 -23.78 4.22 11.27
N PRO A 139 -23.35 4.66 10.07
CA PRO A 139 -22.20 5.55 9.98
C PRO A 139 -22.44 6.71 10.95
N ALA A 140 -21.46 7.02 11.81
CA ALA A 140 -21.56 8.20 12.65
C ALA A 140 -21.91 9.37 11.74
N ALA A 141 -23.06 10.02 11.99
CA ALA A 141 -23.53 11.14 11.19
C ALA A 141 -22.34 12.08 11.01
N THR A 142 -21.91 12.28 9.77
CA THR A 142 -20.95 13.33 9.44
C THR A 142 -21.57 14.58 10.02
N ALA A 143 -20.92 15.14 11.05
CA ALA A 143 -21.36 16.39 11.65
C ALA A 143 -21.55 17.36 10.48
N SER A 144 -22.81 17.69 10.23
CA SER A 144 -23.23 18.65 9.24
C SER A 144 -22.34 19.86 9.46
N LYS A 145 -21.62 20.29 8.43
CA LYS A 145 -21.13 21.66 8.41
C LYS A 145 -22.35 22.56 8.45
N GLU A 146 -22.84 22.88 9.65
CA GLU A 146 -23.74 23.99 9.85
C GLU A 146 -22.95 25.26 9.54
N LYS A 147 -23.32 25.88 8.41
CA LYS A 147 -23.06 27.28 8.14
C LYS A 147 -23.50 28.11 9.35
N MET A 148 -22.66 29.03 9.79
CA MET A 148 -23.12 30.24 10.46
C MET A 148 -22.26 31.42 10.00
N SER A 149 -22.92 32.32 9.27
CA SER A 149 -22.61 33.72 8.90
C SER A 149 -21.21 34.11 8.42
#